data_AF-A0A4Q3ABF6-F1
#
_entry.id   AF-A0A4Q3ABF6-F1
#
_cell.length_a   1.000
_cell.length_b   1.000
_cell.length_c   1.000
_cell.angle_alpha   90.00
_cell.angle_beta   90.00
_cell.angle_gamma   90.00
#
_symmetry.space_group_name_H-M   'P 1'
#
loop_
_entity.id
_entity.type
_entity.pdbx_description
1 polymer ?
#
loop_
_entity_poly.entity_id
_entity_poly.type
_entity_poly.pdbx_seq_one_letter_code
_entity_poly.pdbx_strand_id
1 'polypeptide(L)'
;MNDIDRQTLLSNSFHEVETIVAGHAMRPLSLASYDVLLRTGNPLVKGEMPEDGTPEFTSAIMGFVFAHCAPWREVVLSSFHEQTFRESALIFCGGLTPSDFQTAFKRLEEQSRELEAAQVETMGDTGGKKPRPATNPVS
;
A
#
# COMPACT_ATOMS: atom_id res chain seq x y z
N MET A 1 3.03 -27.86 -11.21
CA MET A 1 1.90 -26.92 -11.34
C MET A 1 1.42 -27.02 -12.78
N ASN A 2 0.15 -27.37 -13.00
CA ASN A 2 -0.35 -27.59 -14.36
C ASN A 2 -0.67 -26.24 -15.02
N ASP A 3 -0.59 -26.13 -16.35
CA ASP A 3 -0.79 -24.85 -17.07
C ASP A 3 -2.19 -24.25 -16.83
N ILE A 4 -3.17 -25.09 -16.53
CA ILE A 4 -4.54 -24.71 -16.18
C ILE A 4 -4.57 -24.00 -14.81
N ASP A 5 -3.80 -24.47 -13.83
CA ASP A 5 -3.72 -23.84 -12.51
C ASP A 5 -3.03 -22.47 -12.63
N ARG A 6 -1.99 -22.38 -13.47
CA ARG A 6 -1.29 -21.13 -13.76
C ARG A 6 -2.20 -20.13 -14.48
N GLN A 7 -2.96 -20.55 -15.49
CA GLN A 7 -3.90 -19.68 -16.19
C GLN A 7 -5.05 -19.24 -15.31
N THR A 8 -5.53 -20.09 -14.40
CA THR A 8 -6.60 -19.73 -13.45
C THR A 8 -6.11 -18.71 -12.43
N LEU A 9 -4.90 -18.90 -11.89
CA LEU A 9 -4.27 -17.92 -11.00
C LEU A 9 -4.00 -16.58 -11.69
N LEU A 10 -3.54 -16.61 -12.94
CA LEU A 10 -3.35 -15.40 -13.76
C LEU A 10 -4.69 -14.71 -14.08
N SER A 11 -5.70 -15.47 -14.51
CA SER A 11 -7.04 -14.93 -14.81
C SER A 11 -7.70 -14.33 -13.58
N ASN A 12 -7.54 -14.94 -12.41
CA ASN A 12 -8.09 -14.43 -11.15
C ASN A 12 -7.34 -13.20 -10.63
N SER A 13 -6.05 -13.04 -10.96
CA SER A 13 -5.29 -11.82 -10.65
C SER A 13 -5.65 -10.64 -11.57
N PHE A 14 -6.29 -10.88 -12.72
CA PHE A 14 -6.83 -9.82 -13.57
C PHE A 14 -8.27 -9.40 -13.23
N HIS A 15 -8.94 -10.14 -12.34
CA HIS A 15 -10.27 -9.80 -11.82
C HIS A 15 -10.19 -9.32 -10.38
N GLU A 16 -9.29 -8.38 -10.09
CA GLU A 16 -9.45 -7.59 -8.87
C GLU A 16 -10.77 -6.81 -9.00
N VAL A 17 -11.72 -7.16 -8.13
CA VAL A 17 -12.98 -6.42 -8.02
C VAL A 17 -12.60 -4.97 -7.71
N GLU A 18 -12.94 -4.07 -8.63
CA GLU A 18 -12.69 -2.65 -8.49
C GLU A 18 -13.35 -2.17 -7.20
N THR A 19 -12.54 -1.87 -6.19
CA THR A 19 -13.03 -1.44 -4.88
C THR A 19 -13.30 0.05 -4.96
N ILE A 20 -14.55 0.46 -4.83
CA ILE A 20 -14.95 1.86 -4.89
C ILE A 20 -15.07 2.44 -3.48
N VAL A 21 -14.40 3.56 -3.22
CA VAL A 21 -14.46 4.33 -1.98
C VAL A 21 -14.69 5.80 -2.35
N ALA A 22 -15.77 6.41 -1.84
CA ALA A 22 -16.16 7.78 -2.16
C ALA A 22 -16.38 8.04 -3.67
N GLY A 23 -16.83 7.02 -4.41
CA GLY A 23 -16.97 7.11 -5.87
C GLY A 23 -15.65 7.06 -6.64
N HIS A 24 -14.53 6.79 -5.96
CA HIS A 24 -13.23 6.60 -6.58
C HIS A 24 -12.79 5.14 -6.50
N ALA A 25 -12.23 4.64 -7.60
CA ALA A 25 -11.54 3.35 -7.59
C ALA A 25 -10.30 3.43 -6.69
N MET A 26 -10.28 2.57 -5.68
CA MET A 26 -9.14 2.39 -4.79
C MET A 26 -7.99 1.79 -5.60
N ARG A 27 -6.91 2.56 -5.71
CA ARG A 27 -5.72 2.13 -6.44
C ARG A 27 -5.01 1.00 -5.71
N PRO A 28 -4.48 0.00 -6.43
CA PRO A 28 -3.63 -1.01 -5.83
C PRO A 28 -2.38 -0.37 -5.24
N LEU A 29 -1.74 -1.06 -4.31
CA LEU A 29 -0.43 -0.65 -3.83
C LEU A 29 0.58 -0.66 -4.97
N SER A 30 1.17 0.50 -5.22
CA SER A 30 2.18 0.74 -6.24
C SER A 30 3.44 1.31 -5.60
N LEU A 31 4.56 1.30 -6.32
CA LEU A 31 5.77 1.98 -5.88
C LEU A 31 5.53 3.47 -5.61
N ALA A 32 4.63 4.10 -6.36
CA ALA A 32 4.32 5.51 -6.19
C ALA A 32 3.50 5.78 -4.92
N SER A 33 2.48 4.97 -4.63
CA SER A 33 1.73 5.09 -3.38
C SER A 33 2.60 4.73 -2.17
N TYR A 34 3.51 3.76 -2.32
CA TYR A 34 4.48 3.41 -1.29
C TYR A 34 5.47 4.56 -0.99
N ASP A 35 6.01 5.22 -2.02
CA ASP A 35 6.86 6.42 -1.87
C ASP A 35 6.12 7.57 -1.19
N VAL A 36 4.85 7.81 -1.55
CA VAL A 36 4.00 8.81 -0.87
C VAL A 36 3.89 8.49 0.62
N LEU A 37 3.49 7.26 0.97
CA LEU A 37 3.31 6.86 2.37
C LEU A 37 4.61 6.93 3.18
N LEU A 38 5.74 6.56 2.56
CA LEU A 38 7.07 6.71 3.16
C LEU A 38 7.42 8.18 3.43
N ARG A 39 7.23 9.05 2.43
CA ARG A 39 7.56 10.47 2.53
C ARG A 39 6.71 11.19 3.58
N THR A 40 5.45 10.78 3.71
CA THR A 40 4.51 11.38 4.67
C THR A 40 4.61 10.77 6.07
N GLY A 41 5.54 9.82 6.29
CA GLY A 41 5.75 9.19 7.59
C GLY A 41 4.62 8.28 8.05
N ASN A 42 3.83 7.72 7.13
CA ASN A 42 2.73 6.83 7.50
C ASN A 42 3.31 5.51 8.09
N PRO A 43 3.00 5.12 9.33
CA PRO A 43 3.65 4.00 10.01
C PRO A 43 3.37 2.64 9.36
N LEU A 44 2.30 2.53 8.55
CA LEU A 44 1.91 1.28 7.87
C LEU A 44 2.98 0.77 6.90
N VAL A 45 3.81 1.65 6.33
CA VAL A 45 4.92 1.23 5.44
C VAL A 45 6.02 0.47 6.16
N LYS A 46 6.07 0.56 7.49
CA LYS A 46 7.00 -0.17 8.37
C LYS A 46 6.39 -1.45 8.94
N GLY A 47 5.14 -1.77 8.59
CA GLY A 47 4.38 -2.84 9.23
C GLY A 47 3.98 -2.51 10.68
N GLU A 48 4.08 -1.25 11.08
CA GLU A 48 3.70 -0.79 12.41
C GLU A 48 2.26 -0.29 12.36
N MET A 49 1.32 -1.11 12.83
CA MET A 49 -0.05 -0.65 13.08
C MET A 49 -0.09 0.06 14.44
N PRO A 50 -0.46 1.35 14.51
CA PRO A 50 -0.63 2.04 15.78
C PRO A 50 -1.77 1.42 16.61
N GLU A 51 -1.82 1.71 17.91
CA GLU A 51 -2.85 1.18 18.80
C GLU A 51 -4.25 1.66 18.38
N ASP A 52 -5.20 0.73 18.30
CA ASP A 52 -6.58 1.00 17.91
C ASP A 52 -7.21 2.10 18.77
N GLY A 53 -7.93 3.02 18.11
CA GLY A 53 -8.61 4.12 18.77
C GLY A 53 -7.73 5.33 19.12
N THR A 54 -6.44 5.31 18.76
CA THR A 54 -5.55 6.47 18.90
C THR A 54 -5.69 7.48 17.74
N PRO A 55 -5.34 8.76 17.96
CA PRO A 55 -5.20 9.73 16.87
C PRO A 55 -4.20 9.27 15.80
N GLU A 56 -3.12 8.62 16.21
CA GLU A 56 -2.07 8.09 15.34
C GLU A 56 -2.60 6.96 14.46
N PHE A 57 -3.38 6.03 15.03
CA PHE A 57 -4.10 5.01 14.28
C PHE A 57 -5.02 5.65 13.24
N THR A 58 -5.88 6.56 13.68
CA THR A 58 -6.84 7.23 12.79
C THR A 58 -6.12 7.98 11.66
N SER A 59 -5.01 8.68 11.97
CA SER A 59 -4.19 9.38 10.98
C SER A 59 -3.50 8.45 10.00
N ALA A 60 -3.02 7.28 10.46
CA ALA A 60 -2.40 6.28 9.60
C ALA A 60 -3.40 5.73 8.58
N ILE A 61 -4.61 5.37 9.04
CA ILE A 61 -5.70 4.91 8.17
C ILE A 61 -6.12 6.01 7.18
N MET A 62 -6.37 7.23 7.65
CA MET A 62 -6.77 8.34 6.77
C MET A 62 -5.72 8.62 5.69
N GLY A 63 -4.44 8.65 6.07
CA GLY A 63 -3.35 8.84 5.11
C GLY A 63 -3.28 7.73 4.06
N PHE A 64 -3.54 6.48 4.47
CA PHE A 64 -3.62 5.35 3.56
C PHE A 64 -4.80 5.47 2.60
N VAL A 65 -6.01 5.66 3.13
CA VAL A 65 -7.23 5.81 2.32
C VAL A 65 -7.08 6.95 1.33
N PHE A 66 -6.54 8.09 1.75
CA PHE A 66 -6.28 9.23 0.88
C PHE A 66 -5.28 8.88 -0.25
N ALA A 67 -4.13 8.27 0.08
CA ALA A 67 -3.12 7.90 -0.91
C ALA A 67 -3.67 6.96 -2.00
N HIS A 68 -4.61 6.10 -1.64
CA HIS A 68 -5.16 5.08 -2.53
C HIS A 68 -6.47 5.49 -3.23
N CYS A 69 -7.27 6.38 -2.66
CA CYS A 69 -8.62 6.68 -3.17
C CYS A 69 -8.75 8.09 -3.77
N ALA A 70 -8.07 9.10 -3.21
CA ALA A 70 -8.24 10.48 -3.67
C ALA A 70 -7.67 10.71 -5.08
N PRO A 71 -8.01 11.77 -5.81
CA PRO A 71 -7.41 12.04 -7.13
C PRO A 71 -5.87 12.08 -7.08
N TRP A 72 -5.20 11.33 -7.96
CA TRP A 72 -3.74 11.13 -7.89
C TRP A 72 -2.94 12.44 -7.89
N ARG A 73 -3.38 13.44 -8.67
CA ARG A 73 -2.75 14.76 -8.69
C ARG A 73 -2.74 15.43 -7.31
N GLU A 74 -3.81 15.29 -6.53
CA GLU A 74 -3.93 15.86 -5.19
C GLU A 74 -3.04 15.13 -4.19
N VAL A 75 -2.98 13.80 -4.30
CA VAL A 75 -2.09 12.96 -3.49
C VAL A 75 -0.63 13.36 -3.70
N VAL A 76 -0.19 13.45 -4.96
CA VAL A 76 1.21 13.80 -5.28
C VAL A 76 1.55 15.20 -4.78
N LEU A 77 0.73 16.20 -5.07
CA LEU A 77 0.99 17.58 -4.69
C LEU A 77 1.05 17.76 -3.17
N SER A 78 0.18 17.08 -2.42
CA SER A 78 0.17 17.16 -0.96
C SER A 78 1.30 16.35 -0.31
N SER A 79 1.80 15.29 -0.96
CA SER A 79 2.85 14.42 -0.41
C SER A 79 4.19 15.10 -0.11
N PHE A 80 4.47 16.27 -0.72
CA PHE A 80 5.73 16.99 -0.51
C PHE A 80 5.79 17.71 0.84
N HIS A 81 4.66 17.86 1.54
CA HIS A 81 4.58 18.50 2.84
C HIS A 81 3.66 17.71 3.77
N GLU A 82 4.21 17.21 4.87
CA GLU A 82 3.49 16.36 5.82
C GLU A 82 2.19 17.00 6.33
N GLN A 83 2.23 18.29 6.69
CA GLN A 83 1.05 19.01 7.16
C GLN A 83 -0.03 19.10 6.08
N THR A 84 0.35 19.45 4.84
CA THR A 84 -0.58 19.55 3.71
C THR A 84 -1.19 18.18 3.37
N PHE A 85 -0.40 17.11 3.47
CA PHE A 85 -0.89 15.75 3.30
C PHE A 85 -1.93 15.38 4.35
N ARG A 86 -1.65 15.65 5.63
CA ARG A 86 -2.59 15.41 6.74
C ARG A 86 -3.89 16.19 6.56
N GLU A 87 -3.81 17.47 6.20
CA GLU A 87 -4.98 18.31 5.93
C GLU A 87 -5.80 17.79 4.75
N SER A 88 -5.14 17.43 3.65
CA SER A 88 -5.80 16.89 2.46
C SER A 88 -6.49 15.55 2.75
N ALA A 89 -5.81 14.67 3.49
CA ALA A 89 -6.37 13.40 3.94
C ALA A 89 -7.58 13.63 4.85
N LEU A 90 -7.51 14.57 5.79
CA LEU A 90 -8.64 14.90 6.66
C LEU A 90 -9.85 15.43 5.87
N ILE A 91 -9.62 16.34 4.90
CA ILE A 91 -10.69 16.89 4.06
C ILE A 91 -11.35 15.80 3.23
N PHE A 92 -10.54 14.94 2.57
CA PHE A 92 -11.05 13.83 1.78
C PHE A 92 -11.81 12.82 2.65
N CYS A 93 -11.21 12.37 3.74
CA CYS A 93 -11.80 11.39 4.65
C CYS A 93 -13.04 11.93 5.37
N GLY A 94 -13.13 13.25 5.60
CA GLY A 94 -14.32 13.89 6.15
C GLY A 94 -15.55 13.83 5.24
N GLY A 95 -15.37 13.56 3.94
CA GLY A 95 -16.46 13.35 2.98
C GLY A 95 -16.95 11.90 2.87
N LEU A 96 -16.31 10.95 3.57
CA LEU A 96 -16.62 9.52 3.46
C LEU A 96 -17.89 9.14 4.23
N THR A 97 -18.72 8.30 3.63
CA THR A 97 -19.84 7.67 4.33
C THR A 97 -19.37 6.52 5.22
N PRO A 98 -20.17 6.08 6.21
CA PRO A 98 -19.83 4.89 7.00
C PRO A 98 -19.55 3.63 6.17
N SER A 99 -20.23 3.45 5.03
CA SER A 99 -19.98 2.33 4.11
C SER A 99 -18.65 2.47 3.36
N ASP A 100 -18.23 3.69 3.03
CA ASP A 100 -16.92 3.93 2.42
C ASP A 100 -15.80 3.53 3.39
N PHE A 101 -15.94 3.88 4.67
CA PHE A 101 -14.99 3.45 5.70
C PHE A 101 -14.89 1.93 5.81
N GLN A 102 -16.02 1.22 5.92
CA GLN A 102 -16.01 -0.25 6.01
C GLN A 102 -15.32 -0.89 4.80
N THR A 103 -15.57 -0.36 3.61
CA THR A 103 -14.97 -0.84 2.37
C THR A 103 -13.47 -0.60 2.34
N ALA A 104 -13.04 0.61 2.70
CA ALA A 104 -11.63 0.99 2.72
C ALA A 104 -10.82 0.21 3.78
N PHE A 105 -11.40 -0.01 4.97
CA PHE A 105 -10.78 -0.81 6.03
C PHE A 105 -10.58 -2.26 5.61
N LYS A 106 -11.61 -2.89 5.04
CA LYS A 106 -11.51 -4.27 4.56
C LYS A 106 -10.37 -4.42 3.53
N ARG A 107 -10.26 -3.47 2.60
CA ARG A 107 -9.21 -3.52 1.57
C ARG A 107 -7.82 -3.21 2.13
N LEU A 108 -7.71 -2.32 3.12
CA LEU A 108 -6.46 -2.10 3.85
C LEU A 108 -5.97 -3.41 4.52
N GLU A 109 -6.85 -4.15 5.19
CA GLU A 109 -6.48 -5.43 5.82
C GLU A 109 -5.98 -6.45 4.79
N GLU A 110 -6.63 -6.52 3.62
CA GLU A 110 -6.20 -7.37 2.51
C GLU A 110 -4.83 -6.94 1.97
N GLN A 111 -4.63 -5.64 1.70
CA GLN A 111 -3.35 -5.11 1.18
C GLN A 111 -2.21 -5.24 2.21
N SER A 112 -2.50 -5.08 3.50
CA SER A 112 -1.53 -5.33 4.57
C SER A 112 -1.08 -6.79 4.57
N ARG A 113 -2.02 -7.73 4.41
CA ARG A 113 -1.72 -9.17 4.33
C ARG A 113 -0.93 -9.52 3.07
N GLU A 114 -1.25 -8.91 1.93
CA GLU A 114 -0.51 -9.06 0.68
C GLU A 114 0.93 -8.56 0.83
N LEU A 115 1.13 -7.42 1.48
CA LEU A 115 2.45 -6.85 1.80
C LEU A 115 3.28 -7.76 2.71
N GLU A 116 2.68 -8.26 3.79
CA GLU A 116 3.33 -9.23 4.69
C GLU A 116 3.72 -10.50 3.95
N ALA A 117 2.82 -11.07 3.14
CA ALA A 117 3.09 -12.27 2.36
C ALA A 117 4.24 -12.06 1.35
N ALA A 118 4.25 -10.93 0.65
CA ALA A 118 5.31 -10.59 -0.29
C ALA A 118 6.69 -10.47 0.39
N GLN A 119 6.74 -9.91 1.61
CA GLN A 119 7.98 -9.83 2.39
C GLN A 119 8.47 -11.21 2.84
N VAL A 120 7.57 -12.10 3.26
CA VAL A 120 7.87 -13.46 3.71
C VAL A 120 8.35 -14.36 2.54
N GLU A 121 7.72 -14.27 1.37
CA GLU A 121 8.15 -15.05 0.19
C GLU A 121 9.57 -14.69 -0.26
N THR A 122 9.97 -13.42 -0.19
CA THR A 122 11.37 -13.03 -0.49
C THR A 122 12.40 -13.55 0.50
N MET A 123 12.03 -13.89 1.74
CA MET A 123 12.98 -14.46 2.72
C MET A 123 13.08 -15.99 2.65
N GLY A 124 12.12 -16.66 2.01
CA GLY A 124 12.07 -18.12 1.89
C GLY A 124 12.93 -18.72 0.76
N ASP A 125 13.34 -17.92 -0.23
CA ASP A 125 13.98 -18.46 -1.46
C ASP A 125 15.41 -17.94 -1.74
N THR A 126 16.06 -17.28 -0.77
CA THR A 126 17.52 -17.09 -0.81
C THR A 126 18.24 -18.25 -0.13
N GLY A 127 18.09 -19.43 -0.72
CA GLY A 127 19.04 -20.53 -0.55
C GLY A 127 20.45 -20.05 -0.90
N GLY A 128 21.38 -20.28 0.03
CA GLY A 128 22.67 -19.60 0.06
C GLY A 128 23.51 -19.71 -1.21
N LYS A 129 23.95 -18.56 -1.72
CA LYS A 129 25.24 -18.44 -2.41
C LYS A 129 26.00 -17.25 -1.82
N LYS A 130 27.12 -17.57 -1.16
CA LYS A 130 28.17 -16.61 -0.77
C LYS A 130 28.44 -15.62 -1.92
N PRO A 131 28.61 -14.32 -1.64
CA PRO A 131 29.11 -13.38 -2.63
C PRO A 131 30.47 -13.87 -3.12
N ARG A 132 30.62 -14.08 -4.42
CA ARG A 132 31.94 -14.31 -5.03
C ARG A 132 32.71 -12.99 -4.98
N PRO A 133 34.01 -12.99 -4.61
CA PRO A 133 34.81 -11.77 -4.61
C PRO A 133 34.90 -11.20 -6.01
N ALA A 134 34.78 -9.87 -6.14
CA ALA A 134 35.00 -9.16 -7.39
C ALA A 134 36.48 -9.35 -7.82
N THR A 135 36.69 -9.96 -8.98
CA THR A 135 38.00 -9.98 -9.63
C THR A 135 38.33 -8.57 -10.13
N ASN A 136 39.36 -7.95 -9.56
CA ASN A 136 39.95 -6.71 -10.08
C ASN A 136 40.48 -6.94 -11.51
N PRO A 137 40.42 -5.92 -12.39
CA PRO A 137 41.10 -5.98 -13.67
C PRO A 137 42.62 -5.83 -13.44
N VAL A 138 43.40 -6.76 -13.98
CA VAL A 138 44.86 -6.62 -14.08
C VAL A 138 45.17 -5.84 -15.37
N SER A 139 46.11 -4.91 -15.24
CA SER A 139 46.67 -4.00 -16.24
C SER A 139 47.12 -4.65 -17.55
#